data_AF-A0A6I0E8U0-F1
#
_entry.id   AF-A0A6I0E8U0-F1
#
_cell.length_a   1.000
_cell.length_b   1.000
_cell.length_c   1.000
_cell.angle_alpha   90.00
_cell.angle_beta   90.00
_cell.angle_gamma   90.00
#
_symmetry.space_group_name_H-M   'P 1'
#
loop_
_entity.id
_entity.type
_entity.pdbx_description
1 polymer ?
#
loop_
_entity_poly.entity_id
_entity_poly.type
_entity_poly.pdbx_seq_one_letter_code
_entity_poly.pdbx_strand_id
1 'polypeptide(L)' 'MAKMYRVYSIIERPKQDDYWLNIGVAFPHEDGEGFNVILQALPLHGAGKIVLRAYDPNKHEAEEKEKQATVKKARAKE' A
#
# COMPACT_ATOMS: atom_id res chain seq x y z
N MET A 1 19.34 -9.00 -3.50
CA MET A 1 18.12 -8.70 -4.29
C MET A 1 17.75 -7.25 -3.99
N ALA A 2 17.56 -6.42 -5.03
CA ALA A 2 17.14 -5.04 -4.82
C ALA A 2 15.77 -5.02 -4.12
N LYS A 3 15.67 -4.27 -3.01
CA LYS A 3 14.46 -4.23 -2.19
C LYS A 3 13.47 -3.27 -2.85
N MET A 4 12.37 -3.79 -3.39
CA MET A 4 11.28 -2.97 -3.91
C MET A 4 10.39 -2.48 -2.76
N TYR A 5 9.83 -1.30 -2.92
CA TYR A 5 8.91 -0.69 -1.97
C TYR A 5 7.57 -0.43 -2.66
N ARG A 6 6.48 -0.68 -1.96
CA ARG A 6 5.15 -0.23 -2.38
C ARG A 6 4.90 1.17 -1.87
N VAL A 7 4.24 1.95 -2.70
CA VAL A 7 3.94 3.36 -2.45
C VAL A 7 2.46 3.48 -2.11
N TYR A 8 2.15 4.03 -0.95
CA TYR A 8 0.78 4.16 -0.47
C TYR A 8 0.39 5.62 -0.26
N SER A 9 -0.85 5.93 -0.62
CA SER A 9 -1.57 7.11 -0.13
C SER A 9 -2.51 6.66 0.99
N ILE A 10 -2.48 7.38 2.11
CA ILE A 10 -3.33 7.08 3.26
C ILE A 10 -4.59 7.94 3.16
N ILE A 11 -5.74 7.28 3.09
CA ILE A 11 -7.05 7.92 3.08
C ILE A 11 -7.67 7.68 4.46
N GLU A 12 -7.66 8.71 5.29
CA GLU A 12 -8.28 8.70 6.61
C GLU A 12 -9.79 8.62 6.48
N ARG A 13 -10.43 7.75 7.27
CA ARG A 13 -11.88 7.57 7.23
C ARG A 13 -12.47 7.79 8.63
N PRO A 14 -13.44 8.69 8.79
CA PRO A 14 -14.04 8.92 10.10
C PRO A 14 -14.75 7.65 10.58
N LYS A 15 -14.45 7.24 11.82
CA LYS A 15 -15.01 6.05 12.50
C LYS A 15 -14.65 4.70 11.85
N GLN A 16 -13.63 4.67 10.99
CA GLN A 16 -13.11 3.44 10.37
C GLN A 16 -11.60 3.46 10.33
N ASP A 17 -10.98 2.30 10.11
CA ASP A 17 -9.55 2.22 9.89
C ASP A 17 -9.13 2.98 8.62
N ASP A 18 -7.92 3.53 8.66
CA ASP A 18 -7.28 4.19 7.54
C ASP A 18 -7.21 3.27 6.33
N TYR A 19 -7.53 3.81 5.17
CA TYR A 19 -7.42 3.07 3.92
C TYR A 19 -6.08 3.32 3.27
N TRP A 20 -5.29 2.26 3.16
CA TRP A 20 -3.98 2.26 2.54
C TRP A 20 -4.14 1.95 1.05
N LEU A 21 -4.20 2.99 0.23
CA LEU A 21 -4.32 2.87 -1.21
C LEU A 21 -2.93 2.72 -1.83
N ASN A 22 -2.65 1.58 -2.46
CA ASN A 22 -1.43 1.43 -3.25
C ASN A 22 -1.54 2.29 -4.52
N ILE A 23 -0.60 3.21 -4.68
CA ILE A 23 -0.53 4.15 -5.80
C ILE A 23 0.74 3.99 -6.64
N GLY A 24 1.60 3.02 -6.34
CA GLY A 24 2.85 2.87 -7.10
C GLY A 24 3.92 1.97 -6.48
N VAL A 25 5.10 2.06 -7.08
CA VAL A 25 6.31 1.33 -6.66
C VAL A 25 7.48 2.29 -6.55
N ALA A 26 8.37 2.00 -5.60
CA ALA A 26 9.66 2.66 -5.50
C ALA A 26 10.79 1.64 -5.42
N PHE A 27 11.92 2.00 -5.99
CA PHE A 27 13.11 1.16 -6.04
C PHE A 27 14.37 2.03 -5.91
N PRO A 28 15.48 1.48 -5.37
CA PRO A 28 16.71 2.23 -5.21
C PRO A 28 17.15 2.88 -6.53
N HIS A 29 17.60 4.12 -6.45
CA HIS A 29 18.19 4.80 -7.60
C HIS A 29 19.56 4.19 -7.96
N GLU A 30 20.01 4.37 -9.21
CA GLU A 30 21.24 3.74 -9.73
C GLU A 30 22.51 4.22 -9.04
N ASP A 31 22.53 5.45 -8.54
CA ASP A 31 23.61 6.01 -7.72
C ASP A 31 23.66 5.43 -6.30
N GLY A 32 22.66 4.65 -5.89
CA GLY A 32 22.50 4.15 -4.53
C GLY A 32 22.02 5.19 -3.51
N GLU A 33 21.82 6.44 -3.94
CA GLU A 33 21.41 7.57 -3.11
C GLU A 33 19.96 7.95 -3.42
N GLY A 34 19.03 7.27 -2.75
CA GLY A 34 17.61 7.58 -2.82
C GLY A 34 16.80 6.59 -3.63
N PHE A 35 15.64 7.03 -4.11
CA PHE A 35 14.63 6.17 -4.72
C PHE A 35 14.05 6.78 -5.98
N ASN A 36 13.93 5.96 -7.01
CA ASN A 36 13.01 6.19 -8.11
C ASN A 36 11.61 5.79 -7.68
N VAL A 37 10.62 6.65 -7.94
CA VAL A 37 9.21 6.43 -7.59
C VAL A 37 8.34 6.55 -8.83
N ILE A 38 7.57 5.51 -9.13
CA ILE A 38 6.61 5.50 -10.23
C ILE A 38 5.20 5.48 -9.64
N LEU A 39 4.41 6.51 -9.97
CA LEU A 39 3.05 6.69 -9.48
C LEU A 39 2.03 6.44 -10.60
N GLN A 40 0.99 5.68 -10.29
CA GLN A 40 -0.18 5.50 -11.16
C GLN A 40 -1.31 6.50 -10.84
N ALA A 41 -1.25 7.15 -9.67
CA ALA A 41 -2.23 8.11 -9.21
C ALA A 41 -1.56 9.18 -8.33
N LEU A 42 -2.14 10.40 -8.33
CA LEU A 42 -1.65 11.50 -7.50
C LEU A 42 -2.29 11.45 -6.09
N PRO A 43 -1.49 11.54 -5.02
CA PRO A 43 -2.01 11.57 -3.65
C PRO A 43 -2.54 12.97 -3.35
N LEU A 44 -3.84 13.20 -3.51
CA LEU A 44 -4.47 14.47 -3.17
C LEU A 44 -5.00 14.53 -1.73
N HIS A 45 -5.03 13.37 -1.06
CA HIS A 45 -5.51 13.23 0.32
C HIS A 45 -4.37 13.46 1.33
N GLY A 46 -4.71 13.81 2.58
CA GLY A 46 -3.74 13.89 3.68
C GLY A 46 -2.54 14.79 3.39
N ALA A 47 -2.78 15.96 2.76
CA ALA A 47 -1.75 16.91 2.32
C ALA A 47 -0.69 16.33 1.35
N GLY A 48 -1.04 15.25 0.63
CA GLY A 48 -0.13 14.59 -0.30
C GLY A 48 0.90 13.68 0.36
N LYS A 49 0.65 13.24 1.59
CA LYS A 49 1.54 12.30 2.30
C LYS A 49 1.59 10.95 1.58
N ILE A 50 2.81 10.52 1.28
CA ILE A 50 3.13 9.22 0.68
C ILE A 50 3.89 8.37 1.70
N VAL A 51 3.56 7.08 1.77
CA VAL A 51 4.28 6.11 2.60
C VAL A 51 4.88 5.01 1.75
N LEU A 52 6.17 4.79 1.92
CA LEU A 52 6.96 3.75 1.25
C LEU A 52 7.16 2.57 2.21
N ARG A 53 6.77 1.36 1.82
CA ARG A 53 6.96 0.15 2.63
C ARG A 53 7.63 -0.93 1.83
N ALA A 54 8.61 -1.61 2.43
CA ALA A 54 9.28 -2.74 1.77
C ALA A 54 8.24 -3.78 1.34
N TYR A 55 8.29 -4.15 0.07
CA TYR A 55 7.45 -5.21 -0.47
C TYR A 55 8.00 -6.55 -0.02
N ASP A 56 7.18 -7.30 0.69
CA ASP A 56 7.46 -8.70 1.03
C ASP A 56 6.38 -9.58 0.39
N PRO A 57 6.74 -10.40 -0.61
CA PRO A 57 5.76 -11.18 -1.36
C PRO A 57 4.99 -12.15 -0.45
N ASN A 58 5.65 -12.75 0.53
CA ASN A 58 5.04 -13.72 1.44
C ASN A 58 4.03 -13.08 2.40
N LYS A 59 4.32 -11.87 2.90
CA LYS A 59 3.37 -11.14 3.77
C LYS A 59 2.14 -10.65 3.02
N HIS A 60 2.32 -10.21 1.77
CA HIS A 60 1.21 -9.67 0.99
C HIS A 60 0.15 -10.73 0.69
N GLU A 61 0.57 -11.97 0.38
CA GLU A 61 -0.36 -13.08 0.17
C GLU A 61 -1.15 -13.46 1.42
N ALA A 62 -0.56 -13.32 2.61
CA ALA A 62 -1.24 -13.59 3.87
C ALA A 62 -2.29 -12.50 4.20
N GLU A 63 -1.95 -11.23 4.07
CA GLU A 63 -2.88 -10.11 4.30
C GLU A 63 -4.06 -10.11 3.32
N GLU A 64 -3.82 -10.41 2.04
CA GLU A 64 -4.88 -10.50 1.03
C GLU A 64 -5.86 -11.63 1.34
N LYS A 65 -5.35 -12.80 1.75
CA LYS A 65 -6.18 -13.95 2.14
C LYS A 65 -7.04 -13.64 3.37
N GLU A 66 -6.49 -12.93 4.35
CA GLU A 66 -7.20 -12.53 5.56
C GLU A 66 -8.29 -11.49 5.27
N LYS A 67 -8.00 -10.46 4.47
CA LYS A 67 -8.97 -9.45 4.05
C LYS A 67 -10.12 -10.10 3.27
N GLN A 68 -9.82 -10.99 2.33
CA GLN A 68 -10.84 -11.73 1.57
C GLN A 68 -11.68 -12.66 2.45
N ALA A 69 -11.09 -13.34 3.43
CA ALA A 69 -11.82 -14.19 4.38
C ALA A 69 -12.77 -13.37 5.26
N THR A 70 -12.38 -12.16 5.65
CA THR A 70 -13.17 -11.27 6.49
C THR A 70 -14.37 -10.70 5.73
N VAL A 71 -14.16 -10.27 4.48
CA VAL A 71 -15.23 -9.79 3.59
C VAL A 71 -16.24 -10.90 3.28
N LYS A 72 -15.78 -12.13 3.02
CA LYS A 72 -16.66 -13.28 2.79
C LYS A 72 -17.52 -13.61 4.01
N LYS A 73 -16.96 -13.52 5.22
CA LYS A 73 -17.70 -13.76 6.47
C LYS A 73 -18.75 -12.67 6.75
N ALA A 74 -18.48 -11.42 6.41
CA ALA A 74 -19.44 -10.33 6.54
C ALA A 74 -20.65 -10.53 5.61
N ARG A 75 -20.39 -10.86 4.33
CA ARG A 75 -21.44 -11.06 3.31
C ARG A 75 -22.30 -12.30 3.52
N ALA A 76 -21.81 -13.31 4.24
CA ALA A 76 -22.57 -14.52 4.57
C ALA A 76 -23.50 -14.37 5.79
N LYS A 77 -23.44 -13.22 6.49
CA LYS A 77 -24.28 -12.90 7.65
C LYS A 77 -25.42 -11.91 7.33
N GLU A 78 -25.45 -11.34 6.13
CA GLU A 78 -26.60 -10.65 5.53
C GLU A 78 -27.48 -11.64 4.77
#